data_AF-A0A291LZ66-F1
#
_entry.id   AF-A0A291LZ66-F1
#
_cell.length_a   1.000
_cell.length_b   1.000
_cell.length_c   1.000
_cell.angle_alpha   90.00
_cell.angle_beta   90.00
_cell.angle_gamma   90.00
#
_symmetry.space_group_name_H-M   'P 1'
#
loop_
_entity.id
_entity.type
_entity.pdbx_description
1 polymer ?
#
loop_
_entity_poly.entity_id
_entity_poly.type
_entity_poly.pdbx_seq_one_letter_code
_entity_poly.pdbx_strand_id
1 'polypeptide(L)'
;MTGYDGDMASSRADGTGRHTPPRLAPPPLHGAARREDQCRYCGQQVAHGALCDGLTCMTRDRAARAEQARRHTQAQDEARGARITARLSPLIAALQAEGLTPHLVPHTSARVVPVPVHLRDAYLLRLDMLLAEVFGPEEETHLAAAREDLAKRQAAAEGAGQEVGVLACVACRGMCCATGHDELAFTDVPTLAQQRLRDPELTAEALRERYVARLPERHLQRGCVFQAEMGCTLDRNARAAICNEFSCSLRQRMMAGGASASRAVAVGASFSNDNDIAHAPGRMRHARYDDGAIAVAEAPVPDPAP
;
A
#
# COMPACT_ATOMS: atom_id res chain seq x y z
N MET A 1 -11.40 54.21 15.60
CA MET A 1 -12.28 54.49 16.76
C MET A 1 -13.25 55.57 16.33
N THR A 2 -14.56 55.29 16.46
CA THR A 2 -15.68 56.23 16.75
C THR A 2 -15.69 57.58 16.02
N GLY A 3 -16.74 58.02 15.34
CA GLY A 3 -18.15 57.72 15.48
C GLY A 3 -18.94 58.66 14.57
N TYR A 4 -20.24 58.40 14.52
CA TYR A 4 -21.24 58.97 13.63
C TYR A 4 -22.00 60.06 14.38
N ASP A 5 -22.14 61.25 13.79
CA ASP A 5 -23.09 62.33 14.13
C ASP A 5 -23.36 63.04 12.79
N GLY A 6 -24.56 63.40 12.33
CA GLY A 6 -25.82 63.73 12.99
C GLY A 6 -26.36 64.99 12.27
N ASP A 7 -27.68 65.10 12.15
CA ASP A 7 -28.48 66.29 11.78
C ASP A 7 -28.62 66.70 10.30
N MET A 8 -29.82 66.60 9.70
CA MET A 8 -31.10 67.31 9.91
C MET A 8 -31.22 68.57 9.02
N ALA A 9 -32.06 68.46 7.98
CA ALA A 9 -32.80 69.57 7.38
C ALA A 9 -33.99 68.99 6.58
N SER A 10 -35.19 69.01 7.18
CA SER A 10 -36.28 69.92 6.82
C SER A 10 -36.89 69.70 5.42
N SER A 11 -38.16 69.29 5.36
CA SER A 11 -39.28 70.24 5.32
C SER A 11 -40.53 69.65 4.66
N ARG A 12 -41.66 70.01 5.28
CA ARG A 12 -42.99 70.28 4.70
C ARG A 12 -43.78 69.12 4.10
N ALA A 13 -44.72 68.65 4.93
CA ALA A 13 -46.01 68.14 4.50
C ALA A 13 -46.93 69.30 4.08
N ASP A 14 -47.66 69.13 2.99
CA ASP A 14 -48.99 69.70 2.79
C ASP A 14 -49.73 68.92 1.69
N GLY A 15 -51.04 68.76 1.86
CA GLY A 15 -51.97 68.68 0.73
C GLY A 15 -52.52 67.31 0.34
N THR A 16 -53.45 66.79 1.14
CA THR A 16 -54.77 66.26 0.71
C THR A 16 -54.88 65.60 -0.69
N GLY A 17 -55.04 64.28 -0.73
CA GLY A 17 -55.40 63.60 -1.99
C GLY A 17 -55.76 62.12 -1.86
N ARG A 18 -57.05 61.84 -1.60
CA ARG A 18 -57.81 60.61 -1.94
C ARG A 18 -57.16 59.23 -1.69
N HIS A 19 -57.66 58.56 -0.64
CA HIS A 19 -57.44 57.14 -0.37
C HIS A 19 -57.83 56.24 -1.56
N THR A 20 -56.83 55.58 -2.14
CA THR A 20 -56.99 54.38 -2.96
C THR A 20 -56.51 53.21 -2.10
N PRO A 21 -57.31 52.17 -1.83
CA PRO A 21 -56.83 51.04 -1.04
C PRO A 21 -55.65 50.37 -1.78
N PRO A 22 -54.56 50.02 -1.09
CA PRO A 22 -53.44 49.35 -1.72
C PRO A 22 -53.91 48.03 -2.31
N ARG A 23 -53.67 47.83 -3.60
CA ARG A 23 -53.75 46.52 -4.23
C ARG A 23 -52.82 45.60 -3.44
N LEU A 24 -53.40 44.63 -2.76
CA LEU A 24 -52.63 43.53 -2.16
C LEU A 24 -51.72 42.97 -3.25
N ALA A 25 -50.41 43.06 -3.04
CA ALA A 25 -49.45 42.36 -3.88
C ALA A 25 -49.85 40.88 -3.89
N PRO A 26 -49.87 40.20 -5.05
CA PRO A 26 -50.05 38.76 -5.05
C PRO A 26 -48.95 38.15 -4.14
N PRO A 27 -49.27 37.13 -3.33
CA PRO A 27 -48.25 36.45 -2.54
C PRO A 27 -47.12 36.00 -3.49
N PRO A 28 -45.85 36.04 -3.05
CA PRO A 28 -44.77 35.56 -3.89
C PRO A 28 -45.13 34.13 -4.32
N LEU A 29 -45.18 33.92 -5.64
CA LEU A 29 -45.31 32.59 -6.20
C LEU A 29 -44.21 31.75 -5.55
N HIS A 30 -44.59 30.82 -4.67
CA HIS A 30 -43.70 29.77 -4.23
C HIS A 30 -43.28 29.04 -5.51
N GLY A 31 -42.12 29.43 -6.04
CA GLY A 31 -41.54 28.80 -7.21
C GLY A 31 -41.51 27.31 -6.91
N ALA A 32 -42.10 26.51 -7.80
CA ALA A 32 -42.06 25.06 -7.70
C ALA A 32 -40.61 24.67 -7.38
N ALA A 33 -40.40 24.07 -6.20
CA ALA A 33 -39.07 23.72 -5.72
C ALA A 33 -38.35 23.00 -6.86
N ARG A 34 -37.22 23.57 -7.32
CA ARG A 34 -36.46 22.93 -8.38
C ARG A 34 -36.02 21.57 -7.85
N ARG A 35 -35.90 20.56 -8.70
CA ARG A 35 -35.43 19.22 -8.27
C ARG A 35 -34.08 19.28 -7.54
N GLU A 36 -33.34 20.38 -7.70
CA GLU A 36 -32.08 20.69 -7.03
C GLU A 36 -32.22 21.13 -5.56
N ASP A 37 -33.43 21.45 -5.11
CA ASP A 37 -33.74 21.87 -3.72
C ASP A 37 -34.39 20.74 -2.89
N GLN A 38 -34.26 19.49 -3.35
CA GLN A 38 -34.76 18.30 -2.67
C GLN A 38 -33.62 17.34 -2.36
N CYS A 39 -33.64 16.77 -1.15
CA CYS A 39 -32.71 15.71 -0.77
C CYS A 39 -32.87 14.52 -1.71
N ARG A 40 -31.77 14.10 -2.35
CA ARG A 40 -31.76 13.00 -3.33
C ARG A 40 -32.13 11.62 -2.77
N TYR A 41 -32.24 11.49 -1.44
CA TYR A 41 -32.54 10.22 -0.77
C TYR A 41 -33.95 10.16 -0.18
N CYS A 42 -34.42 11.21 0.50
CA CYS A 42 -35.74 11.23 1.15
C CYS A 42 -36.74 12.21 0.52
N GLY A 43 -36.31 13.07 -0.41
CA GLY A 43 -37.16 14.06 -1.07
C GLY A 43 -37.53 15.29 -0.22
N GLN A 44 -37.05 15.40 1.01
CA GLN A 44 -37.27 16.59 1.84
C GLN A 44 -36.66 17.84 1.21
N GLN A 45 -37.33 18.98 1.35
CA GLN A 45 -36.80 20.26 0.92
C GLN A 45 -35.54 20.60 1.71
N VAL A 46 -34.51 21.08 1.00
CA VAL A 46 -33.23 21.49 1.57
C VAL A 46 -32.92 22.91 1.12
N ALA A 47 -32.26 23.68 1.99
CA ALA A 47 -31.98 25.10 1.72
C ALA A 47 -31.01 25.30 0.55
N HIS A 48 -30.08 24.38 0.37
CA HIS A 48 -29.12 24.38 -0.75
C HIS A 48 -28.53 22.98 -0.96
N GLY A 49 -28.36 22.57 -2.22
CA GLY A 49 -27.73 21.30 -2.58
C GLY A 49 -28.68 20.10 -2.55
N ALA A 50 -28.14 18.89 -2.70
CA ALA A 50 -28.93 17.66 -2.91
C ALA A 50 -29.01 16.72 -1.70
N LEU A 51 -28.65 17.17 -0.48
CA LEU A 51 -28.54 16.33 0.72
C LEU A 51 -29.08 17.04 1.95
N CYS A 52 -29.98 16.40 2.71
CA CYS A 52 -30.42 16.88 4.01
C CYS A 52 -29.48 16.45 5.16
N ASP A 53 -29.65 17.05 6.32
CA ASP A 53 -28.91 16.75 7.57
C ASP A 53 -29.42 15.50 8.31
N GLY A 54 -30.45 14.84 7.80
CA GLY A 54 -30.94 13.58 8.35
C GLY A 54 -29.87 12.49 8.33
N LEU A 55 -29.56 11.93 9.50
CA LEU A 55 -28.46 10.96 9.69
C LEU A 55 -28.52 9.77 8.71
N THR A 56 -29.71 9.27 8.41
CA THR A 56 -29.92 8.17 7.44
C THR A 56 -29.52 8.59 6.02
N CYS A 57 -29.89 9.80 5.59
CA CYS A 57 -29.53 10.33 4.27
C CYS A 57 -28.03 10.60 4.19
N MET A 58 -27.43 11.19 5.24
CA MET A 58 -25.99 11.41 5.31
C MET A 58 -25.19 10.10 5.27
N THR A 59 -25.64 9.06 5.98
CA THR A 59 -24.97 7.74 5.99
C THR A 59 -25.05 7.09 4.61
N ARG A 60 -26.22 7.14 3.96
CA ARG A 60 -26.41 6.63 2.60
C ARG A 60 -25.58 7.40 1.57
N ASP A 61 -25.44 8.71 1.76
CA ASP A 61 -24.57 9.57 0.96
C ASP A 61 -23.10 9.16 1.07
N ARG A 62 -22.59 9.00 2.29
CA ARG A 62 -21.22 8.53 2.53
C ARG A 62 -20.98 7.16 1.92
N ALA A 63 -21.91 6.22 2.09
CA ALA A 63 -21.81 4.89 1.50
C ALA A 63 -21.79 4.93 -0.03
N ALA A 64 -22.65 5.74 -0.65
CA ALA A 64 -22.69 5.91 -2.10
C ALA A 64 -21.40 6.56 -2.64
N ARG A 65 -20.86 7.59 -1.96
CA ARG A 65 -19.59 8.21 -2.33
C ARG A 65 -18.42 7.25 -2.17
N ALA A 66 -18.39 6.46 -1.09
CA ALA A 66 -17.37 5.43 -0.88
C ALA A 66 -17.41 4.37 -1.98
N GLU A 67 -18.61 3.91 -2.35
CA GLU A 67 -18.78 2.96 -3.46
C GLU A 67 -18.34 3.55 -4.81
N GLN A 68 -18.72 4.80 -5.10
CA GLN A 68 -18.28 5.49 -6.30
C GLN A 68 -16.76 5.65 -6.34
N ALA A 69 -16.14 6.03 -5.21
CA ALA A 69 -14.69 6.13 -5.09
C ALA A 69 -14.00 4.77 -5.31
N ARG A 70 -14.55 3.68 -4.77
CA ARG A 70 -14.05 2.31 -5.00
C ARG A 70 -14.12 1.93 -6.49
N ARG A 71 -15.26 2.16 -7.14
CA ARG A 71 -15.42 1.88 -8.58
C ARG A 71 -14.47 2.69 -9.44
N HIS A 72 -14.29 3.97 -9.11
CA HIS A 72 -13.36 4.83 -9.82
C HIS A 72 -11.91 4.33 -9.68
N THR A 73 -11.50 3.98 -8.45
CA THR A 73 -10.18 3.41 -8.16
C THR A 73 -9.97 2.10 -8.94
N GLN A 74 -10.96 1.19 -8.89
CA GLN A 74 -10.90 -0.07 -9.61
C GLN A 74 -10.78 0.14 -11.13
N ALA A 75 -11.58 1.02 -11.72
CA ALA A 75 -11.52 1.32 -13.15
C ALA A 75 -10.17 1.93 -13.55
N GLN A 76 -9.58 2.77 -12.69
CA GLN A 76 -8.23 3.31 -12.88
C GLN A 76 -7.17 2.21 -12.84
N ASP A 77 -7.25 1.29 -11.87
CA ASP A 77 -6.34 0.16 -11.72
C ASP A 77 -6.42 -0.81 -12.90
N GLU A 78 -7.63 -1.12 -13.38
CA GLU A 78 -7.86 -1.98 -14.55
C GLU A 78 -7.30 -1.33 -15.83
N ALA A 79 -7.64 -0.06 -16.08
CA ALA A 79 -7.12 0.67 -17.24
C ALA A 79 -5.59 0.78 -17.21
N ARG A 80 -5.01 0.92 -16.01
CA ARG A 80 -3.56 0.92 -15.82
C ARG A 80 -2.94 -0.44 -16.10
N GLY A 81 -3.52 -1.52 -15.58
CA GLY A 81 -3.07 -2.89 -15.84
C GLY A 81 -3.08 -3.22 -17.34
N ALA A 82 -4.11 -2.78 -18.06
CA ALA A 82 -4.19 -2.93 -19.51
C ALA A 82 -3.06 -2.19 -20.24
N ARG A 83 -2.78 -0.92 -19.88
CA ARG A 83 -1.66 -0.15 -20.47
C ARG A 83 -0.31 -0.80 -20.23
N ILE A 84 -0.06 -1.28 -19.01
CA ILE A 84 1.18 -1.98 -18.65
C ILE A 84 1.31 -3.26 -19.48
N THR A 85 0.26 -4.06 -19.56
CA THR A 85 0.27 -5.33 -20.32
C THR A 85 0.54 -5.09 -21.80
N ALA A 86 -0.14 -4.11 -22.41
CA ALA A 86 0.08 -3.75 -23.81
C ALA A 86 1.53 -3.32 -24.08
N ARG A 87 2.10 -2.47 -23.21
CA ARG A 87 3.49 -2.00 -23.33
C ARG A 87 4.52 -3.13 -23.16
N LEU A 88 4.21 -4.13 -22.34
CA LEU A 88 5.11 -5.27 -22.07
C LEU A 88 4.91 -6.45 -23.02
N SER A 89 3.90 -6.41 -23.89
CA SER A 89 3.57 -7.49 -24.81
C SER A 89 4.76 -7.96 -25.66
N PRO A 90 5.61 -7.08 -26.25
CA PRO A 90 6.77 -7.53 -27.02
C PRO A 90 7.80 -8.31 -26.20
N LEU A 91 8.05 -7.88 -24.96
CA LEU A 91 8.97 -8.58 -24.05
C LEU A 91 8.39 -9.92 -23.61
N ILE A 92 7.10 -9.94 -23.25
CA ILE A 92 6.40 -11.18 -22.87
C ILE A 92 6.52 -12.19 -24.00
N ALA A 93 6.28 -11.77 -25.25
CA ALA A 93 6.42 -12.61 -26.42
C ALA A 93 7.86 -13.11 -26.64
N ALA A 94 8.87 -12.24 -26.46
CA ALA A 94 10.28 -12.61 -26.57
C ALA A 94 10.68 -13.67 -25.52
N LEU A 95 10.33 -13.44 -24.26
CA LEU A 95 10.59 -14.40 -23.17
C LEU A 95 9.89 -15.74 -23.42
N GLN A 96 8.65 -15.71 -23.92
CA GLN A 96 7.92 -16.92 -24.30
C GLN A 96 8.57 -17.66 -25.47
N ALA A 97 9.14 -16.96 -26.45
CA ALA A 97 9.87 -17.55 -27.55
C ALA A 97 11.17 -18.25 -27.09
N GLU A 98 11.79 -17.77 -26.01
CA GLU A 98 12.90 -18.43 -25.31
C GLU A 98 12.43 -19.64 -24.46
N GLY A 99 11.13 -19.93 -24.43
CA GLY A 99 10.55 -21.00 -23.62
C GLY A 99 10.33 -20.63 -22.16
N LEU A 100 10.41 -19.34 -21.80
CA LEU A 100 10.21 -18.86 -20.44
C LEU A 100 8.73 -18.54 -20.16
N THR A 101 8.34 -18.59 -18.89
CA THR A 101 7.01 -18.24 -18.41
C THR A 101 7.08 -16.90 -17.68
N PRO A 102 6.77 -15.78 -18.35
CA PRO A 102 6.80 -14.46 -17.74
C PRO A 102 5.60 -14.23 -16.82
N HIS A 103 5.87 -13.63 -15.66
CA HIS A 103 4.87 -13.22 -14.69
C HIS A 103 5.06 -11.74 -14.35
N LEU A 104 4.02 -10.93 -14.57
CA LEU A 104 4.05 -9.50 -14.25
C LEU A 104 3.87 -9.27 -12.75
N VAL A 105 4.76 -8.47 -12.16
CA VAL A 105 4.70 -8.06 -10.76
C VAL A 105 4.90 -6.55 -10.61
N PRO A 106 4.35 -5.94 -9.56
CA PRO A 106 4.48 -4.52 -9.35
C PRO A 106 5.85 -4.12 -8.83
N HIS A 107 6.54 -3.28 -9.57
CA HIS A 107 7.86 -2.78 -9.23
C HIS A 107 7.76 -1.44 -8.50
N THR A 108 8.55 -1.29 -7.44
CA THR A 108 8.81 0.02 -6.84
C THR A 108 10.11 0.62 -7.38
N SER A 109 10.00 1.86 -7.85
CA SER A 109 11.10 2.75 -8.26
C SER A 109 11.86 3.33 -7.07
N ALA A 110 11.52 2.93 -5.84
CA ALA A 110 12.17 3.44 -4.64
C ALA A 110 13.70 3.36 -4.74
N ARG A 111 14.36 4.44 -4.33
CA ARG A 111 15.80 4.56 -4.42
C ARG A 111 16.48 3.68 -3.38
N VAL A 112 17.66 3.17 -3.71
CA VAL A 112 18.54 2.52 -2.74
C VAL A 112 19.35 3.61 -2.04
N VAL A 113 19.12 3.81 -0.75
CA VAL A 113 19.72 4.87 0.06
C VAL A 113 20.48 4.27 1.24
N PRO A 114 21.47 4.97 1.82
CA PRO A 114 22.06 4.53 3.08
C PRO A 114 20.98 4.33 4.15
N VAL A 115 21.13 3.30 4.99
CA VAL A 115 20.19 3.10 6.11
C VAL A 115 20.25 4.31 7.05
N PRO A 116 19.12 5.01 7.29
CA PRO A 116 19.12 6.14 8.21
C PRO A 116 19.52 5.72 9.62
N VAL A 117 20.38 6.50 10.26
CA VAL A 117 20.88 6.23 11.63
C VAL A 117 19.72 6.00 12.60
N HIS A 118 18.69 6.85 12.56
CA HIS A 118 17.52 6.72 13.44
C HIS A 118 16.74 5.41 13.21
N LEU A 119 16.65 4.93 11.97
CA LEU A 119 15.97 3.66 11.66
C LEU A 119 16.79 2.47 12.17
N ARG A 120 18.11 2.53 11.97
CA ARG A 120 19.03 1.53 12.52
C ARG A 120 18.94 1.48 14.04
N ASP A 121 19.03 2.62 14.71
CA ASP A 121 19.03 2.69 16.17
C ASP A 121 17.68 2.28 16.75
N ALA A 122 16.56 2.67 16.13
CA ALA A 122 15.23 2.21 16.52
C ALA A 122 15.10 0.69 16.42
N TYR A 123 15.61 0.09 15.35
CA TYR A 123 15.62 -1.36 15.21
C TYR A 123 16.50 -2.04 16.27
N LEU A 124 17.71 -1.54 16.52
CA LEU A 124 18.61 -2.10 17.52
C LEU A 124 18.01 -2.04 18.93
N LEU A 125 17.41 -0.91 19.29
CA LEU A 125 16.71 -0.75 20.57
C LEU A 125 15.57 -1.77 20.69
N ARG A 126 14.75 -1.91 19.64
CA ARG A 126 13.65 -2.88 19.63
C ARG A 126 14.17 -4.31 19.74
N LEU A 127 15.23 -4.65 19.03
CA LEU A 127 15.86 -5.96 19.08
C LEU A 127 16.36 -6.28 20.50
N ASP A 128 17.02 -5.32 21.16
CA ASP A 128 17.52 -5.48 22.53
C ASP A 128 16.38 -5.71 23.52
N MET A 129 15.25 -5.01 23.38
CA MET A 129 14.05 -5.25 24.19
C MET A 129 13.46 -6.66 23.97
N LEU A 130 13.36 -7.09 22.71
CA LEU A 130 12.83 -8.42 22.36
C LEU A 130 13.73 -9.55 22.86
N LEU A 131 15.05 -9.37 22.80
CA LEU A 131 16.01 -10.33 23.34
C LEU A 131 15.90 -10.43 24.86
N ALA A 132 15.79 -9.30 25.56
CA ALA A 132 15.56 -9.32 27.01
C ALA A 132 14.28 -10.08 27.40
N GLU A 133 13.23 -9.98 26.59
CA GLU A 133 11.98 -10.73 26.78
C GLU A 133 12.17 -12.24 26.52
N VAL A 134 12.75 -12.61 25.38
CA VAL A 134 12.97 -14.02 24.98
C VAL A 134 13.90 -14.78 25.92
N PHE A 135 14.91 -14.11 26.49
CA PHE A 135 15.86 -14.69 27.45
C PHE A 135 15.48 -14.36 28.91
N GLY A 136 14.28 -13.82 29.12
CA GLY A 136 13.78 -13.41 30.42
C GLY A 136 13.12 -14.53 31.23
N PRO A 137 12.44 -14.19 32.34
CA PRO A 137 11.80 -15.16 33.24
C PRO A 137 10.73 -16.05 32.59
N GLU A 138 10.12 -15.59 31.50
CA GLU A 138 9.07 -16.32 30.77
C GLU A 138 9.62 -17.10 29.56
N GLU A 139 10.93 -17.34 29.51
CA GLU A 139 11.61 -18.05 28.42
C GLU A 139 10.87 -19.32 27.96
N GLU A 140 10.57 -20.25 28.87
CA GLU A 140 9.96 -21.53 28.49
C GLU A 140 8.54 -21.33 27.92
N THR A 141 7.80 -20.33 28.38
CA THR A 141 6.50 -19.96 27.80
C THR A 141 6.67 -19.50 26.34
N HIS A 142 7.66 -18.65 26.06
CA HIS A 142 7.96 -18.20 24.71
C HIS A 142 8.45 -19.34 23.81
N LEU A 143 9.32 -20.23 24.31
CA LEU A 143 9.79 -21.40 23.59
C LEU A 143 8.64 -22.37 23.28
N ALA A 144 7.73 -22.61 24.23
CA ALA A 144 6.57 -23.47 24.02
C ALA A 144 5.65 -22.91 22.92
N ALA A 145 5.32 -21.61 22.97
CA ALA A 145 4.52 -20.95 21.95
C ALA A 145 5.19 -21.01 20.57
N ALA A 146 6.52 -20.81 20.52
CA ALA A 146 7.29 -20.91 19.29
C ALA A 146 7.34 -22.33 18.70
N ARG A 147 7.36 -23.39 19.55
CA ARG A 147 7.27 -24.79 19.09
C ARG A 147 5.92 -25.07 18.44
N GLU A 148 4.83 -24.61 19.06
CA GLU A 148 3.48 -24.80 18.53
C GLU A 148 3.30 -24.11 17.17
N ASP A 149 3.74 -22.85 17.05
CA ASP A 149 3.70 -22.11 15.80
C ASP A 149 4.56 -22.77 14.71
N LEU A 150 5.78 -23.23 15.04
CA LEU A 150 6.64 -23.93 14.09
C LEU A 150 5.98 -25.21 13.56
N ALA A 151 5.34 -26.00 14.43
CA ALA A 151 4.61 -27.20 14.03
C ALA A 151 3.46 -26.88 13.07
N LYS A 152 2.69 -25.82 13.33
CA LYS A 152 1.62 -25.35 12.42
C LYS A 152 2.17 -24.97 11.05
N ARG A 153 3.31 -24.27 11.02
CA ARG A 153 3.96 -23.86 9.76
C ARG A 153 4.50 -25.04 8.98
N GLN A 154 5.12 -26.02 9.64
CA GLN A 154 5.62 -27.22 8.98
C GLN A 154 4.48 -28.00 8.31
N ALA A 155 3.33 -28.13 8.99
CA ALA A 155 2.14 -28.74 8.39
C ALA A 155 1.59 -27.95 7.19
N ALA A 156 1.80 -26.62 7.14
CA ALA A 156 1.36 -25.77 6.04
C ALA A 156 2.39 -25.63 4.89
N ALA A 157 3.66 -25.98 5.12
CA ALA A 157 4.78 -25.67 4.23
C ALA A 157 4.97 -26.68 3.07
N GLU A 158 4.12 -27.69 2.93
CA GLU A 158 4.14 -28.69 1.84
C GLU A 158 3.59 -28.13 0.51
N GLY A 159 4.07 -26.96 0.08
CA GLY A 159 3.65 -26.29 -1.15
C GLY A 159 4.78 -26.16 -2.17
N ALA A 160 4.62 -26.81 -3.34
CA ALA A 160 5.46 -26.60 -4.50
C ALA A 160 5.43 -25.12 -4.98
N GLY A 161 6.56 -24.60 -5.48
CA GLY A 161 6.63 -23.28 -6.14
C GLY A 161 7.23 -22.13 -5.33
N GLN A 162 7.78 -22.36 -4.12
CA GLN A 162 8.37 -21.30 -3.28
C GLN A 162 9.49 -20.52 -3.99
N GLU A 163 10.31 -21.21 -4.79
CA GLU A 163 11.41 -20.63 -5.58
C GLU A 163 10.89 -19.61 -6.60
N VAL A 164 9.84 -19.97 -7.35
CA VAL A 164 9.15 -19.05 -8.29
C VAL A 164 8.62 -17.82 -7.55
N GLY A 165 8.11 -18.01 -6.33
CA GLY A 165 7.65 -16.91 -5.48
C GLY A 165 8.75 -15.94 -5.04
N VAL A 166 10.03 -16.34 -5.01
CA VAL A 166 11.16 -15.44 -4.69
C VAL A 166 11.42 -14.46 -5.83
N LEU A 167 11.30 -14.92 -7.09
CA LEU A 167 11.45 -14.05 -8.26
C LEU A 167 10.48 -12.86 -8.22
N ALA A 168 9.24 -13.11 -7.76
CA ALA A 168 8.25 -12.07 -7.55
C ALA A 168 8.77 -10.96 -6.62
N CYS A 169 9.34 -11.34 -5.47
CA CYS A 169 9.87 -10.40 -4.49
C CYS A 169 11.05 -9.58 -5.02
N VAL A 170 11.95 -10.22 -5.78
CA VAL A 170 13.14 -9.56 -6.36
C VAL A 170 12.73 -8.56 -7.45
N ALA A 171 11.84 -8.96 -8.36
CA ALA A 171 11.38 -8.09 -9.44
C ALA A 171 10.47 -6.95 -8.91
N CYS A 172 9.64 -7.23 -7.90
CA CYS A 172 8.77 -6.23 -7.27
C CYS A 172 9.51 -5.29 -6.30
N ARG A 173 10.73 -5.67 -5.88
CA ARG A 173 11.54 -5.01 -4.83
C ARG A 173 10.82 -4.89 -3.49
N GLY A 174 9.96 -5.86 -3.17
CA GLY A 174 9.25 -5.95 -1.90
C GLY A 174 8.32 -4.77 -1.63
N MET A 175 7.49 -4.38 -2.60
CA MET A 175 6.44 -3.36 -2.40
C MET A 175 5.57 -3.65 -1.18
N CYS A 176 5.28 -4.92 -0.90
CA CYS A 176 4.56 -5.34 0.29
C CYS A 176 5.38 -5.29 1.60
N CYS A 177 6.71 -5.23 1.51
CA CYS A 177 7.60 -5.07 2.66
C CYS A 177 7.67 -3.62 3.14
N ALA A 178 7.02 -2.67 2.46
CA ALA A 178 6.97 -1.27 2.87
C ALA A 178 6.34 -1.09 4.26
N THR A 179 5.35 -1.90 4.61
CA THR A 179 4.75 -1.90 5.95
C THR A 179 5.75 -2.30 7.04
N GLY A 180 6.79 -3.07 6.70
CA GLY A 180 7.86 -3.42 7.63
C GLY A 180 8.81 -2.27 7.94
N HIS A 181 8.67 -1.12 7.28
CA HIS A 181 9.41 0.09 7.62
C HIS A 181 9.04 0.59 9.01
N ASP A 182 7.75 0.81 9.23
CA ASP A 182 7.21 1.33 10.50
C ASP A 182 7.22 0.26 11.59
N GLU A 183 6.99 -1.01 11.22
CA GLU A 183 6.96 -2.17 12.12
C GLU A 183 8.35 -2.75 12.43
N LEU A 184 9.43 -2.04 12.08
CA LEU A 184 10.83 -2.43 12.35
C LEU A 184 11.14 -3.89 11.96
N ALA A 185 10.84 -4.21 10.69
CA ALA A 185 11.02 -5.52 10.07
C ALA A 185 10.18 -6.66 10.68
N PHE A 186 9.10 -6.33 11.41
CA PHE A 186 8.19 -7.30 12.03
C PHE A 186 8.89 -8.29 12.98
N THR A 187 10.09 -7.94 13.45
CA THR A 187 10.82 -8.81 14.38
C THR A 187 10.06 -8.84 15.70
N ASP A 188 9.74 -10.04 16.18
CA ASP A 188 8.94 -10.26 17.37
C ASP A 188 9.52 -11.42 18.22
N VAL A 189 8.97 -11.59 19.42
CA VAL A 189 9.40 -12.63 20.37
C VAL A 189 9.28 -14.03 19.79
N PRO A 190 8.16 -14.44 19.15
CA PRO A 190 8.07 -15.74 18.50
C PRO A 190 9.17 -15.99 17.47
N THR A 191 9.53 -14.99 16.67
CA THR A 191 10.57 -15.11 15.64
C THR A 191 11.95 -15.39 16.26
N LEU A 192 12.31 -14.69 17.34
CA LEU A 192 13.58 -14.87 18.03
C LEU A 192 13.61 -16.17 18.85
N ALA A 193 12.51 -16.53 19.51
CA ALA A 193 12.37 -17.80 20.21
C ALA A 193 12.53 -19.00 19.25
N GLN A 194 12.05 -18.90 18.00
CA GLN A 194 12.31 -19.91 16.98
C GLN A 194 13.79 -20.06 16.62
N GLN A 195 14.60 -18.99 16.68
CA GLN A 195 16.04 -19.12 16.48
C GLN A 195 16.67 -19.95 17.59
N ARG A 196 16.24 -19.75 18.84
CA ARG A 196 16.69 -20.54 20.00
C ARG A 196 16.27 -22.00 19.91
N LEU A 197 15.06 -22.29 19.43
CA LEU A 197 14.63 -23.68 19.22
C LEU A 197 15.50 -24.42 18.19
N ARG A 198 15.99 -23.70 17.18
CA ARG A 198 16.89 -24.26 16.16
C ARG A 198 18.33 -24.39 16.65
N ASP A 199 18.73 -23.52 17.56
CA ASP A 199 20.08 -23.39 18.08
C ASP A 199 20.02 -23.11 19.60
N PRO A 200 19.84 -24.15 20.44
CA PRO A 200 19.61 -23.97 21.88
C PRO A 200 20.78 -23.36 22.65
N GLU A 201 22.00 -23.45 22.11
CA GLU A 201 23.21 -22.88 22.71
C GLU A 201 23.38 -21.37 22.40
N LEU A 202 22.49 -20.82 21.57
CA LEU A 202 22.57 -19.44 21.15
C LEU A 202 22.29 -18.47 22.32
N THR A 203 23.27 -17.63 22.65
CA THR A 203 23.10 -16.57 23.65
C THR A 203 22.36 -15.35 23.06
N ALA A 204 21.90 -14.46 23.94
CA ALA A 204 21.26 -13.22 23.53
C ALA A 204 22.20 -12.35 22.69
N GLU A 205 23.47 -12.27 23.06
CA GLU A 205 24.51 -11.52 22.36
C GLU A 205 24.79 -12.13 20.98
N ALA A 206 24.93 -13.46 20.90
CA ALA A 206 25.16 -14.15 19.64
C ALA A 206 23.97 -14.00 18.68
N LEU A 207 22.73 -14.05 19.21
CA LEU A 207 21.53 -13.81 18.42
C LEU A 207 21.45 -12.36 17.93
N ARG A 208 21.79 -11.40 18.79
CA ARG A 208 21.89 -9.99 18.42
C ARG A 208 22.87 -9.78 17.28
N GLU A 209 24.09 -10.29 17.42
CA GLU A 209 25.14 -10.18 16.40
C GLU A 209 24.70 -10.81 15.07
N ARG A 210 23.99 -11.94 15.12
CA ARG A 210 23.41 -12.58 13.93
C ARG A 210 22.48 -11.65 13.16
N TYR A 211 21.63 -10.88 13.82
CA TYR A 211 20.76 -9.90 13.15
C TYR A 211 21.53 -8.64 12.71
N VAL A 212 22.42 -8.13 13.56
CA VAL A 212 23.23 -6.94 13.25
C VAL A 212 24.10 -7.16 12.02
N ALA A 213 24.70 -8.34 11.89
CA ALA A 213 25.53 -8.72 10.74
C ALA A 213 24.75 -8.76 9.41
N ARG A 214 23.41 -8.78 9.47
CA ARG A 214 22.54 -8.74 8.28
C ARG A 214 22.01 -7.35 7.97
N LEU A 215 22.26 -6.33 8.79
CA LEU A 215 21.88 -4.96 8.46
C LEU A 215 22.69 -4.49 7.24
N PRO A 216 22.05 -4.14 6.12
CA PRO A 216 22.77 -3.65 4.96
C PRO A 216 23.28 -2.23 5.20
N GLU A 217 24.35 -1.85 4.50
CA GLU A 217 24.78 -0.44 4.44
C GLU A 217 23.73 0.44 3.74
N ARG A 218 23.03 -0.13 2.75
CA ARG A 218 22.03 0.55 1.93
C ARG A 218 20.75 -0.26 1.83
N HIS A 219 19.63 0.40 2.01
CA HIS A 219 18.30 -0.20 1.92
C HIS A 219 17.42 0.53 0.89
N LEU A 220 16.31 -0.10 0.56
CA LEU A 220 15.27 0.49 -0.24
C LEU A 220 14.54 1.58 0.56
N GLN A 221 14.50 2.80 0.03
CA GLN A 221 13.77 3.91 0.65
C GLN A 221 12.30 3.52 0.88
N ARG A 222 11.80 3.70 2.12
CA ARG A 222 10.47 3.26 2.60
C ARG A 222 10.30 1.73 2.74
N GLY A 223 11.35 0.94 2.60
CA GLY A 223 11.37 -0.48 2.97
C GLY A 223 11.79 -0.69 4.42
N CYS A 224 11.61 -1.92 4.92
CA CYS A 224 12.15 -2.31 6.22
C CYS A 224 13.69 -2.20 6.26
N VAL A 225 14.28 -2.22 7.46
CA VAL A 225 15.72 -2.03 7.67
C VAL A 225 16.58 -3.09 6.95
N PHE A 226 16.06 -4.29 6.70
CA PHE A 226 16.76 -5.37 5.99
C PHE A 226 16.48 -5.44 4.48
N GLN A 227 15.63 -4.57 3.94
CA GLN A 227 15.26 -4.61 2.53
C GLN A 227 16.33 -3.94 1.67
N ALA A 228 17.31 -4.72 1.22
CA ALA A 228 18.34 -4.26 0.29
C ALA A 228 17.86 -4.27 -1.16
N GLU A 229 18.74 -3.89 -2.08
CA GLU A 229 18.44 -3.80 -3.51
C GLU A 229 17.97 -5.12 -4.14
N MET A 230 18.53 -6.25 -3.66
CA MET A 230 18.23 -7.60 -4.17
C MET A 230 17.18 -8.32 -3.34
N GLY A 231 16.58 -7.64 -2.36
CA GLY A 231 15.61 -8.20 -1.43
C GLY A 231 16.12 -8.20 0.01
N CYS A 232 15.47 -8.98 0.86
CA CYS A 232 15.77 -9.02 2.28
C CYS A 232 17.11 -9.73 2.56
N THR A 233 17.99 -9.06 3.31
CA THR A 233 19.31 -9.59 3.71
C THR A 233 19.25 -10.64 4.82
N LEU A 234 18.10 -10.77 5.50
CA LEU A 234 17.85 -11.88 6.42
C LEU A 234 17.63 -13.17 5.62
N ASP A 235 18.21 -14.25 6.12
CA ASP A 235 17.88 -15.59 5.67
C ASP A 235 16.41 -15.88 5.98
N ARG A 236 15.78 -16.72 5.14
CA ARG A 236 14.35 -17.01 5.27
C ARG A 236 13.93 -17.45 6.67
N ASN A 237 14.77 -18.26 7.32
CA ASN A 237 14.52 -18.77 8.67
C ASN A 237 14.64 -17.70 9.76
N ALA A 238 15.37 -16.61 9.53
CA ALA A 238 15.52 -15.49 10.46
C ALA A 238 14.43 -14.40 10.26
N ARG A 239 13.63 -14.51 9.20
CA ARG A 239 12.51 -13.59 8.94
C ARG A 239 11.32 -13.93 9.82
N ALA A 240 10.54 -12.91 10.15
CA ALA A 240 9.29 -13.08 10.87
C ALA A 240 8.27 -13.97 10.15
N ALA A 241 7.30 -14.47 10.91
CA ALA A 241 6.14 -15.23 10.42
C ALA A 241 5.53 -14.61 9.17
N ILE A 242 5.11 -13.34 9.34
CA ILE A 242 4.46 -12.56 8.31
C ILE A 242 5.36 -12.39 7.08
N CYS A 243 6.67 -12.25 7.24
CA CYS A 243 7.58 -12.14 6.11
C CYS A 243 7.67 -13.44 5.26
N ASN A 244 7.37 -14.59 5.87
CA ASN A 244 7.40 -15.90 5.21
C ASN A 244 6.04 -16.35 4.69
N GLU A 245 4.98 -15.98 5.41
CA GLU A 245 3.59 -16.35 5.12
C GLU A 245 2.88 -15.32 4.24
N PHE A 246 3.30 -14.06 4.30
CA PHE A 246 2.74 -13.00 3.47
C PHE A 246 2.99 -13.34 2.01
N SER A 247 1.93 -13.84 1.39
CA SER A 247 1.88 -14.14 -0.02
C SER A 247 0.92 -13.14 -0.62
N CYS A 248 1.45 -12.07 -1.20
CA CYS A 248 0.61 -11.19 -2.00
C CYS A 248 -0.08 -12.02 -3.09
N SER A 249 -1.26 -11.60 -3.51
CA SER A 249 -2.06 -12.29 -4.53
C SER A 249 -1.26 -12.57 -5.82
N LEU A 250 -0.27 -11.73 -6.14
CA LEU A 250 0.65 -11.92 -7.26
C LEU A 250 1.60 -13.10 -7.03
N ARG A 251 2.24 -13.18 -5.85
CA ARG A 251 3.09 -14.29 -5.49
C ARG A 251 2.31 -15.60 -5.46
N GLN A 252 1.09 -15.60 -4.92
CA GLN A 252 0.20 -16.78 -4.95
C GLN A 252 -0.10 -17.22 -6.38
N ARG A 253 -0.46 -16.29 -7.27
CA ARG A 253 -0.71 -16.59 -8.69
C ARG A 253 0.51 -17.15 -9.40
N MET A 254 1.71 -16.65 -9.09
CA MET A 254 2.95 -17.18 -9.65
C MET A 254 3.24 -18.61 -9.19
N MET A 255 3.09 -18.88 -7.88
CA MET A 255 3.29 -20.23 -7.33
C MET A 255 2.27 -21.23 -7.87
N ALA A 256 1.02 -20.80 -8.07
CA ALA A 256 -0.04 -21.64 -8.65
C ALA A 256 0.10 -21.87 -10.16
N GLY A 257 0.93 -21.08 -10.86
CA GLY A 257 1.09 -21.14 -12.31
C GLY A 257 1.82 -22.37 -12.84
N GLY A 258 2.35 -23.23 -11.96
CA GLY A 258 2.94 -24.53 -12.32
C GLY A 258 4.26 -24.46 -13.11
N ALA A 259 4.81 -23.28 -13.34
CA ALA A 259 6.10 -23.13 -13.98
C ALA A 259 7.20 -23.70 -13.07
N SER A 260 8.12 -24.48 -13.67
CA SER A 260 9.39 -24.81 -13.01
C SER A 260 10.16 -23.52 -12.69
N ALA A 261 10.88 -23.50 -11.57
CA ALA A 261 11.75 -22.38 -11.20
C ALA A 261 12.75 -22.00 -12.32
N SER A 262 13.22 -23.00 -13.08
CA SER A 262 14.14 -22.81 -14.21
C SER A 262 13.52 -22.14 -15.44
N ARG A 263 12.19 -22.06 -15.53
CA ARG A 263 11.47 -21.43 -16.66
C ARG A 263 10.73 -20.17 -16.25
N ALA A 264 10.51 -19.95 -14.96
CA ALA A 264 9.80 -18.78 -14.48
C ALA A 264 10.66 -17.51 -14.59
N VAL A 265 10.03 -16.41 -15.03
CA VAL A 265 10.63 -15.08 -15.03
C VAL A 265 9.66 -14.10 -14.41
N ALA A 266 10.07 -13.40 -13.36
CA ALA A 266 9.29 -12.29 -12.82
C ALA A 266 9.68 -11.00 -13.52
N VAL A 267 8.72 -10.26 -14.07
CA VAL A 267 8.93 -8.98 -14.73
C VAL A 267 8.28 -7.88 -13.90
N GLY A 268 9.12 -7.06 -13.29
CA GLY A 268 8.74 -5.89 -12.51
C GLY A 268 8.36 -4.73 -13.41
N ALA A 269 7.11 -4.29 -13.34
CA ALA A 269 6.62 -3.10 -14.02
C ALA A 269 6.18 -2.06 -12.99
N SER A 270 6.43 -0.75 -13.16
CA SER A 270 6.05 0.23 -12.13
C SER A 270 4.52 0.39 -12.02
N PHE A 271 3.94 -0.03 -10.88
CA PHE A 271 2.50 0.16 -10.55
C PHE A 271 2.30 1.20 -9.45
N SER A 272 3.30 1.95 -8.98
CA SER A 272 3.08 2.83 -7.81
C SER A 272 2.97 4.33 -8.09
N ASN A 273 3.47 4.92 -9.18
CA ASN A 273 3.28 6.36 -9.40
C ASN A 273 3.10 6.72 -10.88
N ASP A 274 2.04 7.45 -11.22
CA ASP A 274 1.92 8.10 -12.54
C ASP A 274 3.10 9.06 -12.81
N ASN A 275 3.71 9.60 -11.77
CA ASN A 275 4.92 10.42 -11.87
C ASN A 275 6.18 9.64 -12.25
N ASP A 276 6.27 8.34 -11.99
CA ASP A 276 7.47 7.55 -12.38
C ASP A 276 7.36 7.01 -13.81
N ILE A 277 6.14 6.78 -14.30
CA ILE A 277 5.90 6.38 -15.69
C ILE A 277 6.21 7.55 -16.63
N ALA A 278 6.06 8.80 -16.16
CA ALA A 278 6.34 10.01 -16.91
C ALA A 278 7.76 10.60 -16.68
N HIS A 279 8.49 10.24 -15.60
CA HIS A 279 9.78 10.89 -15.25
C HIS A 279 10.99 9.94 -15.24
N ALA A 280 10.81 8.65 -15.48
CA ALA A 280 11.92 7.76 -15.80
C ALA A 280 11.56 6.97 -17.07
N PRO A 281 12.25 7.16 -18.22
CA PRO A 281 12.15 6.20 -19.31
C PRO A 281 12.50 4.83 -18.74
N GLY A 282 11.47 3.97 -18.73
CA GLY A 282 11.34 2.88 -17.79
C GLY A 282 12.47 1.87 -17.91
N ARG A 283 13.10 1.56 -16.79
CA ARG A 283 13.88 0.34 -16.65
C ARG A 283 12.98 -0.71 -16.02
N MET A 284 12.73 -1.78 -16.77
CA MET A 284 12.05 -2.96 -16.28
C MET A 284 13.09 -3.85 -15.61
N ARG A 285 12.77 -4.31 -14.41
CA ARG A 285 13.61 -5.28 -13.72
C ARG A 285 13.00 -6.65 -13.93
N HIS A 286 13.74 -7.58 -14.51
CA HIS A 286 13.32 -8.98 -14.54
C HIS A 286 14.27 -9.86 -13.74
N ALA A 287 13.71 -10.87 -13.09
CA ALA A 287 14.43 -11.83 -12.27
C ALA A 287 14.11 -13.24 -12.75
N ARG A 288 15.15 -14.06 -12.92
CA ARG A 288 15.07 -15.48 -13.30
C ARG A 288 16.11 -16.30 -12.54
N TYR A 289 15.93 -17.60 -12.49
CA TYR A 289 17.01 -18.49 -12.07
C TYR A 289 17.96 -18.76 -13.24
N ASP A 290 19.25 -18.68 -12.98
CA ASP A 290 20.36 -18.95 -13.90
C ASP A 290 21.41 -19.76 -13.12
N ASP A 291 21.65 -21.02 -13.51
CA ASP A 291 22.56 -21.95 -12.84
C ASP A 291 22.42 -22.04 -11.31
N GLY A 292 21.18 -22.03 -10.82
CA GLY A 292 20.88 -22.13 -9.38
C GLY A 292 21.00 -20.81 -8.60
N ALA A 293 21.37 -19.71 -9.25
CA ALA A 293 21.37 -18.37 -8.68
C ALA A 293 20.25 -17.50 -9.30
N ILE A 294 19.84 -16.44 -8.60
CA ILE A 294 18.90 -15.47 -9.18
C ILE A 294 19.69 -14.44 -9.99
N ALA A 295 19.49 -14.45 -11.31
CA ALA A 295 19.95 -13.41 -12.21
C ALA A 295 18.92 -12.29 -12.28
N VAL A 296 19.39 -11.05 -12.18
CA VAL A 296 18.57 -9.84 -12.32
C VAL A 296 19.14 -9.01 -13.45
N ALA A 297 18.27 -8.60 -14.37
CA ALA A 297 18.63 -7.68 -15.42
C ALA A 297 17.63 -6.52 -15.49
N GLU A 298 18.16 -5.36 -15.89
CA GLU A 298 17.37 -4.19 -16.19
C GLU A 298 17.35 -3.97 -17.70
N ALA A 299 16.16 -3.83 -18.27
CA ALA A 299 15.97 -3.54 -19.68
C ALA A 299 15.18 -2.25 -19.86
N PRO A 300 15.48 -1.41 -20.86
CA PRO A 300 14.59 -0.32 -21.21
C PRO A 300 13.22 -0.89 -21.59
N VAL A 301 12.13 -0.26 -21.11
CA VAL A 301 10.79 -0.62 -21.55
C VAL A 301 10.72 -0.32 -23.05
N PRO A 302 10.42 -1.29 -23.92
CA PRO A 302 10.26 -1.02 -25.34
C PRO A 302 9.20 0.05 -25.52
N ASP A 303 9.43 0.96 -26.48
CA ASP A 303 8.41 1.93 -26.86
C ASP A 303 7.17 1.18 -27.35
N PRO A 304 5.96 1.64 -26.98
CA PRO A 304 4.76 1.08 -27.57
C PRO A 304 4.90 1.20 -29.09
N ALA A 305 4.72 0.08 -29.79
CA ALA A 305 4.63 0.11 -31.24
C ALA A 305 3.55 1.14 -31.65
N PRO A 306 3.81 1.96 -32.69
CA PRO A 306 2.90 3.03 -33.11
C PRO A 306 1.49 2.52 -33.45
#